data_AF-A0A2A6BI03-F1
#
_entry.id   AF-A0A2A6BI03-F1
#
_cell.length_a   1.000
_cell.length_b   1.000
_cell.length_c   1.000
_cell.angle_alpha   90.00
_cell.angle_beta   90.00
_cell.angle_gamma   90.00
#
_symmetry.space_group_name_H-M   'P 1'
#
loop_
_entity.id
_entity.type
_entity.pdbx_description
1 polymer ?
#
loop_
_entity_poly.entity_id
_entity_poly.type
_entity_poly.pdbx_seq_one_letter_code
_entity_poly.pdbx_strand_id
1 'polypeptide(L)'
;MDTVNDVSSDSLSNLPQDIIRIILRLVNHTDTLRLNLMVLEFLSYRKHHPPLKILQFDHFKNAHFIKARIQSEYFLNYLSQGTFNEWANINSDKFRTDVESPAMQIRTIEFKGVQWCTLVSIPTILFGIFLKNFIDVSFSDTTSCFVSIFLTILLTFHSIMTFSRVFYQIYIRAFVKPKVEMNLKRLNLIASRCCFIDCLTMCCINQITLKIIGETLGNVIVDHLYIMDLNVDEEMRNNIVKLARSNYVRIVSIFMSNFTENDLRNLSIDVIENSFRLLIWENKQTSIPDQVFGHPIEFWNDLAHDLEKESCRQSASTLTNLPPDIIRLIVAMIEHPLDELRLFAPIWTSIVVEYLTDRKN
;
A
#
# COMPACT_ATOMS: atom_id res chain seq x y z
N MET A 1 -18.07 63.93 -10.76
CA MET A 1 -16.91 63.10 -10.43
C MET A 1 -17.14 62.57 -9.03
N ASP A 2 -16.80 61.30 -8.81
CA ASP A 2 -17.03 60.48 -7.60
C ASP A 2 -18.49 59.99 -7.47
N THR A 3 -18.83 58.71 -7.24
CA THR A 3 -18.10 57.48 -6.89
C THR A 3 -18.93 56.29 -7.41
N VAL A 4 -18.30 55.33 -8.09
CA VAL A 4 -18.87 53.99 -8.30
C VAL A 4 -18.06 53.05 -7.42
N ASN A 5 -18.71 52.52 -6.38
CA ASN A 5 -18.13 51.57 -5.45
C ASN A 5 -17.77 50.28 -6.18
N ASP A 6 -16.47 50.04 -6.32
CA ASP A 6 -15.90 48.70 -6.40
C ASP A 6 -16.26 47.97 -5.12
N VAL A 7 -17.32 47.16 -5.17
CA VAL A 7 -17.52 46.10 -4.19
C VAL A 7 -16.49 45.04 -4.54
N SER A 8 -15.36 45.09 -3.85
CA SER A 8 -14.32 44.07 -3.89
C SER A 8 -14.97 42.70 -3.76
N SER A 9 -14.68 41.84 -4.74
CA SER A 9 -14.98 40.42 -4.71
C SER A 9 -14.04 39.75 -3.70
N ASP A 10 -14.24 40.04 -2.42
CA ASP A 10 -13.63 39.34 -1.29
C ASP A 10 -14.29 37.96 -1.18
N SER A 11 -13.94 37.10 -2.14
CA SER A 11 -14.31 35.70 -2.16
C SER A 11 -13.61 35.01 -1.00
N LEU A 12 -14.38 34.23 -0.23
CA LEU A 12 -13.91 33.30 0.81
C LEU A 12 -12.74 32.41 0.37
N SER A 13 -12.50 32.27 -0.95
CA SER A 13 -11.35 31.57 -1.52
C SER A 13 -9.99 32.21 -1.21
N ASN A 14 -9.94 33.47 -0.79
CA ASN A 14 -8.70 34.19 -0.51
C ASN A 14 -8.27 34.12 0.97
N LEU A 15 -9.08 33.50 1.83
CA LEU A 15 -8.77 33.41 3.26
C LEU A 15 -7.74 32.30 3.55
N PRO A 16 -6.87 32.51 4.56
CA PRO A 16 -6.01 31.46 5.10
C PRO A 16 -6.82 30.25 5.60
N GLN A 17 -6.27 29.05 5.40
CA GLN A 17 -6.95 27.77 5.61
C GLN A 17 -7.45 27.57 7.05
N ASP A 18 -6.72 28.15 8.01
CA ASP A 18 -7.01 28.04 9.44
C ASP A 18 -8.28 28.83 9.79
N ILE A 19 -8.49 29.97 9.14
CA ILE A 19 -9.68 30.81 9.30
C ILE A 19 -10.91 30.14 8.68
N ILE A 20 -10.75 29.46 7.54
CA ILE A 20 -11.85 28.69 6.92
C ILE A 20 -12.31 27.55 7.84
N ARG A 21 -11.36 26.85 8.50
CA ARG A 21 -11.67 25.80 9.48
C ARG A 21 -12.40 26.34 10.71
N ILE A 22 -12.00 27.49 11.22
CA ILE A 22 -12.65 28.14 12.37
C ILE A 22 -14.08 28.57 11.99
N ILE A 23 -14.28 29.18 10.82
CA ILE A 23 -15.61 29.57 10.33
C ILE A 23 -16.51 28.34 10.19
N LEU A 24 -15.98 27.23 9.64
CA LEU A 24 -16.71 25.97 9.52
C LEU A 24 -17.16 25.39 10.87
N ARG A 25 -16.28 25.39 11.87
CA ARG A 25 -16.62 24.94 13.23
C ARG A 25 -17.68 25.82 13.89
N LEU A 26 -17.61 27.14 13.68
CA LEU A 26 -18.60 28.09 14.21
C LEU A 26 -19.98 27.93 13.53
N VAL A 27 -20.01 27.70 12.22
CA VAL A 27 -21.27 27.55 11.45
C VAL A 27 -21.98 26.23 11.75
N ASN A 28 -21.27 25.18 12.16
CA ASN A 28 -21.84 23.89 12.51
C ASN A 28 -22.79 23.94 13.73
N HIS A 29 -22.79 25.05 14.49
CA HIS A 29 -23.72 25.29 15.60
C HIS A 29 -25.01 26.01 15.19
N THR A 30 -25.19 26.37 13.91
CA THR A 30 -26.37 27.10 13.42
C THR A 30 -27.15 26.28 12.41
N ASP A 31 -28.35 25.83 12.78
CA ASP A 31 -29.21 24.90 12.02
C ASP A 31 -29.67 25.41 10.64
N THR A 32 -29.49 26.69 10.33
CA THR A 32 -30.06 27.33 9.12
C THR A 32 -29.15 27.27 7.88
N LEU A 33 -27.94 26.70 7.95
CA LEU A 33 -26.94 26.78 6.87
C LEU A 33 -26.55 25.42 6.24
N ARG A 34 -27.49 24.48 6.11
CA ARG A 34 -27.26 23.19 5.44
C ARG A 34 -26.72 23.30 4.00
N LEU A 35 -27.08 24.37 3.26
CA LEU A 35 -26.60 24.60 1.89
C LEU A 35 -25.17 25.17 1.81
N ASN A 36 -24.72 25.89 2.85
CA ASN A 36 -23.35 26.40 2.91
C ASN A 36 -22.38 25.40 3.55
N LEU A 37 -22.86 24.46 4.36
CA LEU A 37 -22.02 23.40 4.91
C LEU A 37 -21.48 22.47 3.80
N MET A 38 -22.31 22.09 2.82
CA MET A 38 -21.84 21.32 1.66
C MET A 38 -20.82 22.09 0.82
N VAL A 39 -21.04 23.39 0.62
CA VAL A 39 -20.12 24.25 -0.15
C VAL A 39 -18.82 24.46 0.63
N LEU A 40 -18.87 24.64 1.95
CA LEU A 40 -17.69 24.83 2.79
C LEU A 40 -16.93 23.51 3.06
N GLU A 41 -17.61 22.37 3.17
CA GLU A 41 -16.99 21.03 3.08
C GLU A 41 -16.26 20.92 1.75
N PHE A 42 -16.97 21.16 0.64
CA PHE A 42 -16.41 21.13 -0.70
C PHE A 42 -15.21 22.08 -0.88
N LEU A 43 -15.24 23.26 -0.23
CA LEU A 43 -14.13 24.22 -0.19
C LEU A 43 -12.98 23.79 0.74
N SER A 44 -13.27 23.10 1.85
CA SER A 44 -12.24 22.49 2.69
C SER A 44 -11.53 21.33 1.99
N TYR A 45 -12.25 20.64 1.09
CA TYR A 45 -11.73 19.60 0.19
C TYR A 45 -11.12 20.16 -1.12
N ARG A 46 -11.09 21.49 -1.34
CA ARG A 46 -10.56 22.06 -2.61
C ARG A 46 -9.05 21.88 -2.82
N LYS A 47 -8.29 21.35 -1.85
CA LYS A 47 -6.92 20.85 -2.07
C LYS A 47 -6.76 19.34 -1.89
N HIS A 48 -7.74 18.69 -1.29
CA HIS A 48 -7.71 17.26 -1.03
C HIS A 48 -9.03 16.67 -1.50
N HIS A 49 -8.97 15.97 -2.62
CA HIS A 49 -10.07 15.14 -3.07
C HIS A 49 -10.61 14.29 -1.90
N PRO A 50 -11.93 14.00 -1.88
CA PRO A 50 -12.56 13.32 -0.77
C PRO A 50 -11.86 12.00 -0.43
N PRO A 51 -12.00 11.54 0.83
CA PRO A 51 -11.34 10.33 1.27
C PRO A 51 -11.69 9.15 0.36
N LEU A 52 -10.69 8.31 0.09
CA LEU A 52 -10.95 7.04 -0.58
C LEU A 52 -11.50 6.07 0.46
N LYS A 53 -12.68 5.50 0.17
CA LYS A 53 -13.29 4.53 1.07
C LYS A 53 -12.50 3.23 1.06
N ILE A 54 -12.26 2.70 -0.14
CA ILE A 54 -11.46 1.49 -0.32
C ILE A 54 -10.46 1.69 -1.45
N LEU A 55 -9.21 1.36 -1.19
CA LEU A 55 -8.18 1.17 -2.19
C LEU A 55 -7.65 -0.25 -2.03
N GLN A 56 -8.04 -1.13 -2.94
CA GLN A 56 -7.70 -2.55 -2.89
C GLN A 56 -6.71 -2.89 -4.01
N PHE A 57 -5.63 -3.58 -3.67
CA PHE A 57 -4.63 -4.10 -4.59
C PHE A 57 -4.74 -5.63 -4.64
N ASP A 58 -5.25 -6.15 -5.75
CA ASP A 58 -5.40 -7.58 -5.95
C ASP A 58 -4.36 -8.11 -6.93
N HIS A 59 -3.60 -9.11 -6.49
CA HIS A 59 -2.75 -9.90 -7.38
C HIS A 59 -3.58 -11.01 -8.04
N PHE A 60 -3.72 -10.96 -9.37
CA PHE A 60 -4.37 -12.02 -10.13
C PHE A 60 -3.38 -13.16 -10.41
N LYS A 61 -3.47 -14.24 -9.63
CA LYS A 61 -2.54 -15.41 -9.69
C LYS A 61 -2.33 -15.93 -11.12
N ASN A 62 -3.40 -15.99 -11.93
CA ASN A 62 -3.35 -16.52 -13.29
C ASN A 62 -2.73 -15.58 -14.33
N ALA A 63 -2.68 -14.27 -14.06
CA ALA A 63 -2.32 -13.28 -15.05
C ALA A 63 -1.09 -12.44 -14.66
N HIS A 64 -0.49 -12.73 -13.50
CA HIS A 64 0.75 -12.14 -13.02
C HIS A 64 0.76 -10.60 -13.04
N PHE A 65 -0.41 -9.99 -12.85
CA PHE A 65 -0.55 -8.55 -12.73
C PHE A 65 -1.29 -8.15 -11.46
N ILE A 66 -1.04 -6.92 -11.03
CA ILE A 66 -1.76 -6.26 -9.93
C ILE A 66 -2.68 -5.20 -10.50
N LYS A 67 -3.91 -5.15 -10.01
CA LYS A 67 -4.87 -4.08 -10.29
C LYS A 67 -5.23 -3.37 -8.99
N ALA A 68 -5.47 -2.06 -9.08
CA ALA A 68 -6.10 -1.29 -8.02
C ALA A 68 -7.59 -1.29 -8.27
N ARG A 69 -8.38 -1.55 -7.24
CA ARG A 69 -9.79 -1.23 -7.19
C ARG A 69 -9.96 -0.05 -6.26
N ILE A 70 -10.57 1.01 -6.76
CA ILE A 70 -10.85 2.22 -6.00
C ILE A 70 -12.36 2.31 -5.79
N GLN A 71 -12.78 2.46 -4.54
CA GLN A 71 -14.14 2.80 -4.16
C GLN A 71 -14.14 4.17 -3.49
N SER A 72 -14.97 5.07 -3.99
CA SER A 72 -15.19 6.38 -3.40
C SER A 72 -16.67 6.73 -3.47
N GLU A 73 -17.20 7.31 -2.40
CA GLU A 73 -18.59 7.80 -2.36
C GLU A 73 -18.82 8.97 -3.34
N TYR A 74 -17.74 9.64 -3.74
CA TYR A 74 -17.77 10.80 -4.62
C TYR A 74 -17.25 10.49 -6.03
N PHE A 75 -17.20 9.22 -6.42
CA PHE A 75 -16.55 8.78 -7.66
C PHE A 75 -17.07 9.52 -8.92
N LEU A 76 -18.38 9.83 -8.96
CA LEU A 76 -19.01 10.59 -10.05
C LEU A 76 -18.34 11.96 -10.29
N ASN A 77 -17.84 12.62 -9.23
CA ASN A 77 -17.15 13.90 -9.35
C ASN A 77 -15.74 13.76 -9.93
N TYR A 78 -15.11 12.59 -9.84
CA TYR A 78 -13.80 12.35 -10.44
C TYR A 78 -13.90 11.96 -11.92
N LEU A 79 -14.96 11.25 -12.29
CA LEU A 79 -15.26 10.91 -13.69
C LEU A 79 -15.42 12.18 -14.54
N SER A 80 -16.14 13.18 -14.02
CA SER A 80 -16.36 14.45 -14.74
C SER A 80 -15.07 15.24 -14.99
N GLN A 81 -14.03 15.04 -14.18
CA GLN A 81 -12.72 15.68 -14.35
C GLN A 81 -11.80 14.96 -15.34
N GLY A 82 -12.29 13.90 -16.01
CA GLY A 82 -11.55 13.18 -17.05
C GLY A 82 -10.35 12.36 -16.57
N THR A 83 -10.04 12.38 -15.26
CA THR A 83 -8.89 11.66 -14.69
C THR A 83 -9.09 10.15 -14.78
N PHE A 84 -10.34 9.68 -14.78
CA PHE A 84 -10.71 8.28 -14.84
C PHE A 84 -11.30 7.84 -16.19
N ASN A 85 -11.38 8.69 -17.21
CA ASN A 85 -12.05 8.33 -18.47
C ASN A 85 -11.47 7.08 -19.13
N GLU A 86 -10.17 6.82 -18.98
CA GLU A 86 -9.52 5.61 -19.49
C GLU A 86 -9.66 4.38 -18.57
N TRP A 87 -9.91 4.58 -17.28
CA TRP A 87 -10.18 3.48 -16.32
C TRP A 87 -11.66 3.10 -16.33
N ALA A 88 -12.53 4.05 -16.66
CA ALA A 88 -13.97 3.90 -16.80
C ALA A 88 -14.39 3.12 -18.07
N ASN A 89 -13.47 2.42 -18.71
CA ASN A 89 -13.72 1.77 -19.99
C ASN A 89 -14.61 0.53 -19.83
N ILE A 90 -15.87 0.71 -20.23
CA ILE A 90 -16.67 -0.23 -21.06
C ILE A 90 -17.08 -1.52 -20.33
N ASN A 91 -18.21 -1.45 -19.61
CA ASN A 91 -19.27 -2.49 -19.47
C ASN A 91 -19.88 -2.64 -18.07
N SER A 92 -19.44 -1.90 -17.06
CA SER A 92 -20.11 -1.94 -15.76
C SER A 92 -21.28 -0.96 -15.73
N ASP A 93 -22.45 -1.47 -15.34
CA ASP A 93 -23.65 -0.70 -14.98
C ASP A 93 -23.31 0.66 -14.38
N LYS A 94 -24.01 1.71 -14.85
CA LYS A 94 -23.84 3.13 -14.45
C LYS A 94 -23.94 3.41 -12.94
N PHE A 95 -24.19 2.40 -12.11
CA PHE A 95 -24.38 2.49 -10.68
C PHE A 95 -23.25 1.86 -9.84
N ARG A 96 -22.22 1.26 -10.45
CA ARG A 96 -21.09 0.74 -9.66
C ARG A 96 -20.17 1.88 -9.22
N THR A 97 -19.94 1.98 -7.90
CA THR A 97 -19.04 2.94 -7.23
C THR A 97 -17.56 2.54 -7.31
N ASP A 98 -17.27 1.44 -7.99
CA ASP A 98 -15.97 0.79 -7.94
C ASP A 98 -15.34 0.86 -9.32
N VAL A 99 -14.09 1.30 -9.38
CA VAL A 99 -13.31 1.32 -10.62
C VAL A 99 -12.05 0.52 -10.47
N GLU A 100 -11.85 -0.38 -11.43
CA GLU A 100 -10.62 -1.15 -11.57
C GLU A 100 -9.64 -0.42 -12.47
N SER A 101 -8.40 -0.28 -12.00
CA SER A 101 -7.31 0.18 -12.84
C SER A 101 -6.96 -0.89 -13.88
N PRO A 102 -6.38 -0.49 -15.03
CA PRO A 102 -5.58 -1.41 -15.83
C PRO A 102 -4.40 -1.94 -14.99
N ALA A 103 -3.69 -2.96 -15.49
CA ALA A 103 -2.55 -3.56 -14.78
C ALA A 103 -1.50 -2.50 -14.37
N MET A 104 -1.16 -2.46 -13.08
CA MET A 104 -0.21 -1.51 -12.47
C MET A 104 1.18 -2.11 -12.20
N GLN A 105 1.29 -3.42 -12.33
CA GLN A 105 2.56 -4.10 -12.36
C GLN A 105 2.38 -5.32 -13.22
N ILE A 106 3.30 -5.54 -14.14
CA ILE A 106 3.52 -6.86 -14.71
C ILE A 106 4.60 -7.45 -13.83
N ARG A 107 4.28 -8.53 -13.10
CA ARG A 107 5.36 -9.33 -12.52
C ARG A 107 6.21 -9.70 -13.73
N THR A 108 7.43 -9.16 -13.79
CA THR A 108 8.44 -9.76 -14.64
C THR A 108 8.41 -11.22 -14.23
N ILE A 109 7.97 -12.09 -15.14
CA ILE A 109 8.20 -13.52 -14.97
C ILE A 109 9.71 -13.61 -15.00
N GLU A 110 10.32 -13.47 -13.83
CA GLU A 110 11.65 -13.93 -13.57
C GLU A 110 11.50 -15.43 -13.67
N PHE A 111 11.53 -15.90 -14.90
CA PHE A 111 11.90 -17.26 -15.14
C PHE A 111 13.29 -17.40 -14.53
N LYS A 112 13.32 -17.94 -13.31
CA LYS A 112 14.58 -18.27 -12.63
C LYS A 112 15.40 -19.03 -13.67
N GLY A 113 16.68 -18.66 -13.84
CA GLY A 113 17.52 -19.20 -14.92
C GLY A 113 17.42 -20.72 -15.05
N VAL A 114 17.22 -21.42 -13.92
CA VAL A 114 16.97 -22.86 -13.83
C VAL A 114 15.75 -23.33 -14.63
N GLN A 115 14.60 -22.64 -14.62
CA GLN A 115 13.39 -23.06 -15.33
C GLN A 115 13.53 -22.93 -16.86
N TRP A 116 14.24 -21.90 -17.33
CA TRP A 116 14.61 -21.81 -18.75
C TRP A 116 15.69 -22.81 -19.11
N CYS A 117 16.69 -22.97 -18.26
CA CYS A 117 17.69 -24.00 -18.43
C CYS A 117 17.01 -25.34 -18.55
N THR A 118 16.01 -25.71 -17.72
CA THR A 118 15.27 -26.96 -17.88
C THR A 118 14.39 -27.01 -19.11
N LEU A 119 13.67 -25.93 -19.46
CA LEU A 119 12.84 -25.90 -20.68
C LEU A 119 13.68 -26.01 -21.97
N VAL A 120 14.92 -25.53 -21.94
CA VAL A 120 15.86 -25.63 -23.07
C VAL A 120 16.69 -26.91 -22.97
N SER A 121 17.15 -27.29 -21.78
CA SER A 121 18.08 -28.41 -21.54
C SER A 121 17.38 -29.75 -21.54
N ILE A 122 16.13 -29.87 -21.09
CA ILE A 122 15.41 -31.16 -21.13
C ILE A 122 15.20 -31.62 -22.58
N PRO A 123 14.71 -30.77 -23.51
CA PRO A 123 14.69 -31.13 -24.93
C PRO A 123 16.09 -31.44 -25.45
N THR A 124 17.09 -30.63 -25.11
CA THR A 124 18.47 -30.84 -25.56
C THR A 124 19.08 -32.16 -25.06
N ILE A 125 18.80 -32.55 -23.81
CA ILE A 125 19.31 -33.77 -23.15
C ILE A 125 18.56 -35.00 -23.64
N LEU A 126 17.22 -34.99 -23.63
CA LEU A 126 16.41 -36.12 -24.13
C LEU A 126 16.73 -36.41 -25.59
N PHE A 127 16.99 -35.36 -26.37
CA PHE A 127 17.37 -35.50 -27.76
C PHE A 127 18.83 -35.94 -27.96
N GLY A 128 19.75 -35.50 -27.08
CA GLY A 128 21.11 -36.04 -26.98
C GLY A 128 21.13 -37.55 -26.72
N ILE A 129 20.24 -38.04 -25.86
CA ILE A 129 20.06 -39.48 -25.59
C ILE A 129 19.50 -40.19 -26.83
N PHE A 130 18.51 -39.60 -27.51
CA PHE A 130 17.98 -40.14 -28.77
C PHE A 130 19.06 -40.27 -29.85
N LEU A 131 19.93 -39.25 -30.00
CA LEU A 131 21.05 -39.28 -30.93
C LEU A 131 22.08 -40.34 -30.61
N LYS A 132 22.45 -40.49 -29.34
CA LYS A 132 23.39 -41.54 -28.94
C LYS A 132 22.88 -42.91 -29.39
N ASN A 133 21.60 -43.19 -29.11
CA ASN A 133 20.96 -44.44 -29.50
C ASN A 133 20.81 -44.58 -31.03
N PHE A 134 20.69 -43.48 -31.78
CA PHE A 134 20.55 -43.51 -33.24
C PHE A 134 21.89 -43.64 -33.97
N ILE A 135 22.94 -42.99 -33.45
CA ILE A 135 24.32 -43.05 -33.97
C ILE A 135 24.90 -44.45 -33.76
N ASP A 136 24.65 -45.08 -32.62
CA ASP A 136 25.10 -46.46 -32.34
C ASP A 136 24.45 -47.48 -33.31
N VAL A 137 23.34 -47.14 -33.96
CA VAL A 137 22.61 -48.00 -34.91
C VAL A 137 23.04 -47.77 -36.37
N SER A 138 23.70 -46.66 -36.70
CA SER A 138 23.95 -46.27 -38.10
C SER A 138 25.39 -45.84 -38.35
N PHE A 139 26.25 -46.77 -38.80
CA PHE A 139 27.56 -46.42 -39.37
C PHE A 139 27.88 -47.16 -40.68
N SER A 140 27.77 -46.42 -41.80
CA SER A 140 28.70 -46.47 -42.93
C SER A 140 28.55 -45.16 -43.73
N ASP A 141 29.57 -44.27 -43.68
CA ASP A 141 29.81 -43.05 -44.48
C ASP A 141 28.74 -41.93 -44.58
N THR A 142 27.46 -42.17 -44.28
CA THR A 142 26.42 -41.11 -44.31
C THR A 142 26.36 -40.25 -43.04
N THR A 143 27.14 -40.59 -42.01
CA THR A 143 27.08 -39.96 -40.68
C THR A 143 27.50 -38.50 -40.65
N SER A 144 28.40 -38.07 -41.54
CA SER A 144 28.87 -36.68 -41.60
C SER A 144 27.77 -35.69 -42.04
N CYS A 145 26.94 -36.08 -43.01
CA CYS A 145 25.81 -35.25 -43.47
C CYS A 145 24.74 -35.10 -42.40
N PHE A 146 24.39 -36.18 -41.68
CA PHE A 146 23.40 -36.12 -40.61
C PHE A 146 23.83 -35.24 -39.46
N VAL A 147 25.10 -35.33 -39.02
CA VAL A 147 25.64 -34.46 -37.97
C VAL A 147 25.61 -32.98 -38.36
N SER A 148 25.90 -32.65 -39.63
CA SER A 148 25.85 -31.28 -40.14
C SER A 148 24.43 -30.71 -40.18
N ILE A 149 23.46 -31.45 -40.74
CA ILE A 149 22.04 -31.05 -40.77
C ILE A 149 21.52 -30.87 -39.34
N PHE A 150 21.92 -31.77 -38.46
CA PHE A 150 21.54 -31.75 -37.05
C PHE A 150 22.04 -30.51 -36.31
N LEU A 151 23.35 -30.23 -36.42
CA LEU A 151 23.94 -29.06 -35.80
C LEU A 151 23.26 -27.78 -36.29
N THR A 152 22.89 -27.74 -37.56
CA THR A 152 22.12 -26.65 -38.16
C THR A 152 20.72 -26.51 -37.53
N ILE A 153 20.00 -27.61 -37.27
CA ILE A 153 18.69 -27.58 -36.58
C ILE A 153 18.84 -27.08 -35.13
N LEU A 154 19.85 -27.55 -34.41
CA LEU A 154 20.06 -27.14 -33.01
C LEU A 154 20.44 -25.66 -32.91
N LEU A 155 21.31 -25.18 -33.80
CA LEU A 155 21.68 -23.77 -33.91
C LEU A 155 20.50 -22.89 -34.30
N THR A 156 19.64 -23.34 -35.24
CA THR A 156 18.43 -22.58 -35.62
C THR A 156 17.42 -22.54 -34.47
N PHE A 157 17.17 -23.65 -33.77
CA PHE A 157 16.28 -23.66 -32.60
C PHE A 157 16.79 -22.77 -31.47
N HIS A 158 18.09 -22.85 -31.14
CA HIS A 158 18.69 -21.97 -30.14
C HIS A 158 18.60 -20.49 -30.55
N SER A 159 18.79 -20.19 -31.83
CA SER A 159 18.65 -18.84 -32.38
C SER A 159 17.20 -18.34 -32.28
N ILE A 160 16.21 -19.17 -32.59
CA ILE A 160 14.77 -18.84 -32.46
C ILE A 160 14.41 -18.58 -30.99
N MET A 161 14.85 -19.44 -30.06
CA MET A 161 14.57 -19.24 -28.63
C MET A 161 15.22 -17.96 -28.10
N THR A 162 16.47 -17.69 -28.49
CA THR A 162 17.17 -16.46 -28.12
C THR A 162 16.48 -15.23 -28.71
N PHE A 163 16.08 -15.29 -29.98
CA PHE A 163 15.35 -14.23 -30.66
C PHE A 163 14.00 -14.00 -29.97
N SER A 164 13.21 -15.04 -29.68
CA SER A 164 11.93 -14.92 -28.97
C SER A 164 12.10 -14.26 -27.60
N ARG A 165 13.18 -14.56 -26.87
CA ARG A 165 13.51 -13.92 -25.59
C ARG A 165 13.83 -12.44 -25.77
N VAL A 166 14.66 -12.09 -26.76
CA VAL A 166 14.99 -10.69 -27.06
C VAL A 166 13.72 -9.93 -27.46
N PHE A 167 12.89 -10.50 -28.33
CA PHE A 167 11.61 -9.90 -28.74
C PHE A 167 10.65 -9.73 -27.57
N TYR A 168 10.53 -10.72 -26.68
CA TYR A 168 9.70 -10.61 -25.49
C TYR A 168 10.20 -9.53 -24.52
N GLN A 169 11.52 -9.42 -24.32
CA GLN A 169 12.10 -8.36 -23.51
C GLN A 169 11.92 -6.97 -24.13
N ILE A 170 12.09 -6.85 -25.45
CA ILE A 170 11.79 -5.63 -26.20
C ILE A 170 10.31 -5.30 -26.06
N TYR A 171 9.43 -6.29 -26.21
CA TYR A 171 7.99 -6.11 -26.08
C TYR A 171 7.59 -5.57 -24.71
N ILE A 172 8.08 -6.20 -23.62
CA ILE A 172 7.84 -5.74 -22.25
C ILE A 172 8.35 -4.30 -22.08
N ARG A 173 9.59 -4.02 -22.49
CA ARG A 173 10.21 -2.70 -22.28
C ARG A 173 9.55 -1.60 -23.11
N ALA A 174 9.20 -1.89 -24.36
CA ALA A 174 8.68 -0.89 -25.30
C ALA A 174 7.17 -0.66 -25.17
N PHE A 175 6.38 -1.70 -24.90
CA PHE A 175 4.92 -1.59 -24.94
C PHE A 175 4.25 -1.70 -23.58
N VAL A 176 4.82 -2.49 -22.67
CA VAL A 176 4.18 -2.79 -21.39
C VAL A 176 4.64 -1.83 -20.29
N LYS A 177 5.95 -1.69 -20.11
CA LYS A 177 6.54 -0.86 -19.06
C LYS A 177 6.05 0.59 -19.09
N PRO A 178 5.95 1.27 -20.26
CA PRO A 178 5.43 2.64 -20.30
C PRO A 178 3.96 2.74 -19.86
N LYS A 179 3.13 1.73 -20.19
CA LYS A 179 1.73 1.69 -19.76
C LYS A 179 1.60 1.49 -18.25
N VAL A 180 2.42 0.61 -17.69
CA VAL A 180 2.50 0.38 -16.25
C VAL A 180 2.95 1.66 -15.52
N GLU A 181 4.03 2.30 -15.97
CA GLU A 181 4.51 3.55 -15.38
C GLU A 181 3.48 4.68 -15.49
N MET A 182 2.76 4.77 -16.61
CA MET A 182 1.67 5.72 -16.77
C MET A 182 0.53 5.46 -15.78
N ASN A 183 0.17 4.20 -15.55
CA ASN A 183 -0.85 3.84 -14.56
C ASN A 183 -0.39 4.16 -13.13
N LEU A 184 0.87 3.89 -12.79
CA LEU A 184 1.44 4.24 -11.49
C LEU A 184 1.47 5.77 -11.28
N LYS A 185 1.87 6.54 -12.30
CA LYS A 185 1.81 8.01 -12.24
C LYS A 185 0.40 8.53 -12.02
N ARG A 186 -0.60 7.91 -12.64
CA ARG A 186 -2.02 8.26 -12.43
C ARG A 186 -2.48 7.92 -11.03
N LEU A 187 -2.12 6.74 -10.52
CA LEU A 187 -2.44 6.35 -9.15
C LEU A 187 -1.76 7.28 -8.15
N ASN A 188 -0.50 7.65 -8.36
CA ASN A 188 0.20 8.64 -7.54
C ASN A 188 -0.50 10.01 -7.62
N LEU A 189 -0.95 10.45 -8.79
CA LEU A 189 -1.72 11.68 -8.91
C LEU A 189 -3.03 11.62 -8.09
N ILE A 190 -3.71 10.47 -8.06
CA ILE A 190 -4.91 10.27 -7.24
C ILE A 190 -4.56 10.27 -5.76
N ALA A 191 -3.51 9.54 -5.37
CA ALA A 191 -3.07 9.43 -3.99
C ALA A 191 -2.60 10.79 -3.45
N SER A 192 -1.72 11.50 -4.16
CA SER A 192 -1.24 12.85 -3.77
C SER A 192 -2.36 13.88 -3.63
N ARG A 193 -3.48 13.64 -4.32
CA ARG A 193 -4.70 14.44 -4.22
C ARG A 193 -5.62 14.03 -3.09
N CYS A 194 -5.47 12.82 -2.55
CA CYS A 194 -6.25 12.32 -1.45
C CYS A 194 -5.54 12.64 -0.12
N CYS A 195 -6.28 13.08 0.90
CA CYS A 195 -5.72 13.24 2.24
C CYS A 195 -5.72 11.94 3.04
N PHE A 196 -6.66 11.04 2.74
CA PHE A 196 -7.01 9.94 3.62
C PHE A 196 -7.62 8.74 2.88
N ILE A 197 -7.14 7.55 3.19
CA ILE A 197 -7.70 6.27 2.72
C ILE A 197 -8.26 5.55 3.93
N ASP A 198 -9.56 5.30 3.94
CA ASP A 198 -10.25 4.58 5.02
C ASP A 198 -9.78 3.12 5.06
N CYS A 199 -9.85 2.40 3.94
CA CYS A 199 -9.41 1.01 3.88
C CYS A 199 -8.42 0.77 2.73
N LEU A 200 -7.19 0.38 3.05
CA LEU A 200 -6.16 -0.05 2.10
C LEU A 200 -6.01 -1.57 2.17
N THR A 201 -6.50 -2.29 1.17
CA THR A 201 -6.44 -3.75 1.13
C THR A 201 -5.36 -4.23 0.16
N MET A 202 -4.57 -5.22 0.55
CA MET A 202 -3.45 -5.76 -0.21
C MET A 202 -3.50 -7.28 -0.20
N CYS A 203 -3.84 -7.91 -1.33
CA CYS A 203 -4.00 -9.35 -1.43
C CYS A 203 -2.86 -9.99 -2.24
N CYS A 204 -2.19 -11.00 -1.66
CA CYS A 204 -1.15 -11.80 -2.34
C CYS A 204 0.00 -10.93 -2.91
N ILE A 205 0.42 -9.92 -2.16
CA ILE A 205 1.43 -8.93 -2.58
C ILE A 205 2.85 -9.42 -2.24
N ASN A 206 3.81 -9.18 -3.13
CA ASN A 206 5.24 -9.44 -2.86
C ASN A 206 5.97 -8.17 -2.40
N GLN A 207 7.20 -8.32 -1.90
CA GLN A 207 8.02 -7.21 -1.39
C GLN A 207 8.22 -6.06 -2.38
N ILE A 208 8.46 -6.36 -3.65
CA ILE A 208 8.71 -5.36 -4.71
C ILE A 208 7.43 -4.55 -4.95
N THR A 209 6.30 -5.24 -5.03
CA THR A 209 4.99 -4.62 -5.20
C THR A 209 4.64 -3.73 -4.01
N LEU A 210 4.86 -4.21 -2.78
CA LEU A 210 4.59 -3.44 -1.57
C LEU A 210 5.39 -2.13 -1.55
N LYS A 211 6.68 -2.21 -1.92
CA LYS A 211 7.55 -1.03 -2.04
C LYS A 211 7.05 -0.05 -3.10
N ILE A 212 6.69 -0.53 -4.30
CA ILE A 212 6.14 0.31 -5.37
C ILE A 212 4.84 0.98 -4.92
N ILE A 213 3.96 0.25 -4.23
CA ILE A 213 2.71 0.80 -3.71
C ILE A 213 3.02 1.89 -2.70
N GLY A 214 3.91 1.67 -1.73
CA GLY A 214 4.30 2.69 -0.76
C GLY A 214 4.86 3.96 -1.41
N GLU A 215 5.75 3.80 -2.39
CA GLU A 215 6.28 4.94 -3.17
C GLU A 215 5.19 5.66 -3.99
N THR A 216 4.21 4.91 -4.49
CA THR A 216 3.11 5.46 -5.30
C THR A 216 2.08 6.20 -4.43
N LEU A 217 1.80 5.72 -3.23
CA LEU A 217 0.88 6.36 -2.29
C LEU A 217 1.46 7.66 -1.71
N GLY A 218 2.78 7.75 -1.55
CA GLY A 218 3.41 8.90 -0.90
C GLY A 218 3.02 8.97 0.58
N ASN A 219 2.70 10.17 1.08
CA ASN A 219 2.42 10.41 2.50
C ASN A 219 0.91 10.46 2.83
N VAL A 220 0.09 9.72 2.09
CA VAL A 220 -1.36 9.65 2.34
C VAL A 220 -1.62 8.90 3.63
N ILE A 221 -2.47 9.47 4.50
CA ILE A 221 -2.89 8.84 5.76
C ILE A 221 -3.79 7.65 5.44
N VAL A 222 -3.56 6.52 6.10
CA VAL A 222 -4.35 5.31 5.93
C VAL A 222 -4.96 4.92 7.28
N ASP A 223 -6.28 4.75 7.34
CA ASP A 223 -6.93 4.33 8.58
C ASP A 223 -6.67 2.86 8.85
N HIS A 224 -6.99 2.00 7.88
CA HIS A 224 -6.90 0.56 8.04
C HIS A 224 -6.15 -0.08 6.88
N LEU A 225 -4.97 -0.64 7.15
CA LEU A 225 -4.20 -1.44 6.21
C LEU A 225 -4.50 -2.93 6.41
N TYR A 226 -5.11 -3.57 5.43
CA TYR A 226 -5.31 -5.01 5.39
C TYR A 226 -4.29 -5.67 4.46
N ILE A 227 -3.53 -6.63 4.96
CA ILE A 227 -2.55 -7.39 4.19
C ILE A 227 -2.94 -8.87 4.26
N MET A 228 -3.27 -9.47 3.12
CA MET A 228 -3.79 -10.83 3.04
C MET A 228 -2.85 -11.79 2.31
N ASP A 229 -2.81 -13.05 2.79
CA ASP A 229 -2.04 -14.17 2.20
C ASP A 229 -0.53 -13.85 2.15
N LEU A 230 0.02 -13.38 3.27
CA LEU A 230 1.42 -12.97 3.36
C LEU A 230 2.32 -14.10 3.84
N ASN A 231 3.42 -14.31 3.13
CA ASN A 231 4.61 -14.94 3.68
C ASN A 231 5.52 -13.81 4.18
N VAL A 232 5.72 -13.73 5.49
CA VAL A 232 6.47 -12.62 6.10
C VAL A 232 7.89 -13.07 6.32
N ASP A 233 8.77 -12.69 5.40
CA ASP A 233 10.20 -12.68 5.69
C ASP A 233 10.61 -11.33 6.30
N GLU A 234 11.87 -11.23 6.71
CA GLU A 234 12.43 -10.00 7.30
C GLU A 234 12.33 -8.79 6.36
N GLU A 235 12.53 -8.98 5.06
CA GLU A 235 12.44 -7.89 4.08
C GLU A 235 10.99 -7.40 3.95
N MET A 236 10.02 -8.31 3.90
CA MET A 236 8.60 -7.99 3.85
C MET A 236 8.14 -7.28 5.13
N ARG A 237 8.59 -7.74 6.31
CA ARG A 237 8.35 -7.07 7.60
C ARG A 237 8.82 -5.62 7.55
N ASN A 238 10.07 -5.39 7.15
CA ASN A 238 10.65 -4.06 7.05
C ASN A 238 9.86 -3.15 6.09
N ASN A 239 9.37 -3.69 4.97
CA ASN A 239 8.56 -2.95 4.02
C ASN A 239 7.16 -2.62 4.57
N ILE A 240 6.53 -3.51 5.35
CA ILE A 240 5.25 -3.24 6.02
C ILE A 240 5.42 -2.11 7.03
N VAL A 241 6.44 -2.19 7.88
CA VAL A 241 6.73 -1.18 8.91
C VAL A 241 7.03 0.17 8.26
N LYS A 242 7.83 0.17 7.19
CA LYS A 242 8.11 1.37 6.42
C LYS A 242 6.84 1.99 5.85
N LEU A 243 5.96 1.18 5.24
CA LEU A 243 4.68 1.64 4.70
C LEU A 243 3.79 2.19 5.81
N ALA A 244 3.67 1.47 6.94
CA ALA A 244 2.87 1.88 8.08
C ALA A 244 3.31 3.24 8.62
N ARG A 245 4.63 3.44 8.73
CA ARG A 245 5.23 4.68 9.19
C ARG A 245 5.07 5.82 8.18
N SER A 246 5.36 5.60 6.89
CA SER A 246 5.28 6.66 5.87
C SER A 246 3.85 7.15 5.63
N ASN A 247 2.87 6.27 5.86
CA ASN A 247 1.46 6.52 5.60
C ASN A 247 0.63 6.70 6.86
N TYR A 248 1.27 6.87 8.03
CA TYR A 248 0.61 7.05 9.33
C TYR A 248 -0.55 6.07 9.54
N VAL A 249 -0.29 4.78 9.30
CA VAL A 249 -1.34 3.75 9.32
C VAL A 249 -1.88 3.60 10.73
N ARG A 250 -3.19 3.78 10.90
CA ARG A 250 -3.82 3.68 12.23
C ARG A 250 -3.91 2.22 12.70
N ILE A 251 -4.48 1.37 11.87
CA ILE A 251 -4.73 -0.04 12.16
C ILE A 251 -4.05 -0.89 11.08
N VAL A 252 -3.16 -1.80 11.48
CA VAL A 252 -2.57 -2.79 10.60
C VAL A 252 -3.24 -4.13 10.88
N SER A 253 -3.87 -4.73 9.88
CA SER A 253 -4.45 -6.07 9.92
C SER A 253 -3.73 -6.99 8.97
N ILE A 254 -3.16 -8.07 9.49
CA ILE A 254 -2.38 -9.00 8.69
C ILE A 254 -3.02 -10.38 8.78
N PHE A 255 -3.37 -10.94 7.63
CA PHE A 255 -3.86 -12.31 7.49
C PHE A 255 -2.72 -13.20 7.00
N MET A 256 -2.28 -14.10 7.88
CA MET A 256 -1.14 -14.97 7.62
C MET A 256 -1.59 -16.42 7.54
N SER A 257 -0.91 -17.20 6.70
CA SER A 257 -1.14 -18.65 6.57
C SER A 257 -0.15 -19.47 7.41
N ASN A 258 1.12 -19.06 7.47
CA ASN A 258 2.17 -19.76 8.21
C ASN A 258 3.07 -18.75 8.93
N PHE A 259 3.55 -19.14 10.11
CA PHE A 259 4.24 -18.19 10.98
C PHE A 259 5.13 -18.92 12.04
N THR A 260 6.30 -18.37 12.39
CA THR A 260 7.20 -18.90 13.45
C THR A 260 7.30 -17.95 14.63
N GLU A 261 6.87 -18.29 15.85
CA GLU A 261 6.76 -17.38 17.03
C GLU A 261 7.60 -16.08 17.01
N ASN A 262 8.91 -16.20 16.81
CA ASN A 262 9.87 -15.11 16.73
C ASN A 262 9.56 -14.02 15.68
N ASP A 263 9.15 -14.38 14.47
CA ASP A 263 8.87 -13.41 13.39
C ASP A 263 7.68 -12.44 13.70
N LEU A 264 6.77 -12.79 14.61
CA LEU A 264 5.48 -12.15 14.91
C LEU A 264 5.70 -11.31 16.13
N ARG A 265 6.49 -11.82 17.07
CA ARG A 265 7.08 -11.00 18.11
C ARG A 265 7.82 -9.81 17.48
N ASN A 266 8.74 -10.07 16.54
CA ASN A 266 9.50 -9.01 15.87
C ASN A 266 8.59 -8.07 15.06
N LEU A 267 7.67 -8.61 14.26
CA LEU A 267 6.69 -7.81 13.51
C LEU A 267 5.79 -6.98 14.43
N SER A 268 5.37 -7.55 15.56
CA SER A 268 4.49 -6.86 16.51
C SER A 268 5.21 -5.70 17.16
N ILE A 269 6.44 -5.89 17.60
CA ILE A 269 7.26 -4.82 18.16
C ILE A 269 7.44 -3.71 17.10
N ASP A 270 7.92 -4.05 15.91
CA ASP A 270 8.20 -3.07 14.86
C ASP A 270 6.94 -2.30 14.43
N VAL A 271 5.78 -2.95 14.37
CA VAL A 271 4.51 -2.32 13.94
C VAL A 271 3.86 -1.54 15.07
N ILE A 272 3.89 -2.02 16.32
CA ILE A 272 3.32 -1.30 17.49
C ILE A 272 4.10 -0.01 17.75
N GLU A 273 5.40 0.02 17.49
CA GLU A 273 6.18 1.26 17.57
C GLU A 273 5.72 2.36 16.58
N ASN A 274 5.08 1.97 15.48
CA ASN A 274 4.77 2.87 14.36
C ASN A 274 3.27 3.01 14.03
N SER A 275 2.41 2.18 14.61
CA SER A 275 0.97 2.14 14.37
C SER A 275 0.20 2.12 15.69
N PHE A 276 -1.07 2.52 15.64
CA PHE A 276 -1.89 2.57 16.85
C PHE A 276 -2.43 1.20 17.27
N ARG A 277 -2.61 0.29 16.29
CA ARG A 277 -3.19 -1.02 16.55
C ARG A 277 -2.74 -2.05 15.52
N LEU A 278 -2.24 -3.19 16.02
CA LEU A 278 -1.98 -4.38 15.21
C LEU A 278 -3.06 -5.43 15.47
N LEU A 279 -3.61 -5.98 14.39
CA LEU A 279 -4.54 -7.11 14.40
C LEU A 279 -3.94 -8.23 13.55
N ILE A 280 -3.72 -9.39 14.15
CA ILE A 280 -3.22 -10.56 13.44
C ILE A 280 -4.37 -11.54 13.31
N TRP A 281 -4.61 -11.98 12.09
CA TRP A 281 -5.63 -12.94 11.73
C TRP A 281 -4.98 -14.18 11.15
N GLU A 282 -5.37 -15.34 11.63
CA GLU A 282 -4.96 -16.60 11.03
C GLU A 282 -5.90 -16.95 9.89
N ASN A 283 -5.34 -17.18 8.70
CA ASN A 283 -6.09 -17.66 7.54
C ASN A 283 -6.36 -19.16 7.72
N LYS A 284 -7.28 -19.52 8.62
CA LYS A 284 -7.53 -20.92 8.99
C LYS A 284 -8.38 -21.68 7.98
N GLN A 285 -7.80 -22.82 7.59
CA GLN A 285 -8.50 -24.10 7.42
C GLN A 285 -8.01 -25.16 8.44
N THR A 286 -7.35 -24.75 9.54
CA THR A 286 -6.80 -25.72 10.50
C THR A 286 -7.91 -26.31 11.39
N SER A 287 -7.93 -27.64 11.43
CA SER A 287 -8.99 -28.52 11.92
C SER A 287 -9.05 -28.72 13.43
N ILE A 288 -8.22 -28.00 14.20
CA ILE A 288 -8.17 -28.11 15.66
C ILE A 288 -8.92 -26.91 16.26
N PRO A 289 -10.09 -27.13 16.89
CA PRO A 289 -10.79 -26.08 17.63
C PRO A 289 -9.91 -25.56 18.77
N ASP A 290 -10.09 -24.29 19.14
CA ASP A 290 -9.47 -23.62 20.29
C ASP A 290 -7.94 -23.39 20.23
N GLN A 291 -7.32 -23.65 19.08
CA GLN A 291 -5.94 -23.20 18.82
C GLN A 291 -5.93 -22.00 17.85
N VAL A 292 -4.91 -21.16 17.95
CA VAL A 292 -4.57 -20.08 17.01
C VAL A 292 -3.08 -20.21 16.69
N PHE A 293 -2.75 -20.28 15.40
CA PHE A 293 -1.44 -20.65 14.83
C PHE A 293 -0.81 -21.90 15.46
N GLY A 294 -1.63 -22.89 15.83
CA GLY A 294 -1.18 -24.13 16.48
C GLY A 294 -0.91 -24.03 17.98
N HIS A 295 -1.16 -22.86 18.59
CA HIS A 295 -0.99 -22.62 20.02
C HIS A 295 -2.35 -22.35 20.70
N PRO A 296 -2.51 -22.70 21.99
CA PRO A 296 -3.73 -22.40 22.73
C PRO A 296 -3.89 -20.89 22.95
N ILE A 297 -5.11 -20.42 23.25
CA ILE A 297 -5.42 -18.99 23.43
C ILE A 297 -4.62 -18.38 24.59
N GLU A 298 -4.37 -19.15 25.65
CA GLU A 298 -3.60 -18.71 26.83
C GLU A 298 -2.18 -18.27 26.45
N PHE A 299 -1.53 -19.00 25.54
CA PHE A 299 -0.20 -18.64 25.05
C PHE A 299 -0.17 -17.25 24.40
N TRP A 300 -1.21 -16.89 23.63
CA TRP A 300 -1.31 -15.58 23.00
C TRP A 300 -1.59 -14.45 23.98
N ASN A 301 -2.36 -14.74 25.04
CA ASN A 301 -2.60 -13.78 26.11
C ASN A 301 -1.31 -13.46 26.87
N ASP A 302 -0.51 -14.49 27.17
CA ASP A 302 0.80 -14.32 27.81
C ASP A 302 1.75 -13.52 26.91
N LEU A 303 1.83 -13.86 25.62
CA LEU A 303 2.65 -13.14 24.66
C LEU A 303 2.21 -11.67 24.50
N ALA A 304 0.91 -11.40 24.44
CA ALA A 304 0.38 -10.05 24.34
C ALA A 304 0.75 -9.21 25.57
N HIS A 305 0.64 -9.79 26.77
CA HIS A 305 1.05 -9.14 28.01
C HIS A 305 2.57 -8.85 28.05
N ASP A 306 3.39 -9.80 27.57
CA ASP A 306 4.83 -9.60 27.46
C ASP A 306 5.20 -8.49 26.45
N LEU A 307 4.53 -8.43 25.31
CA LEU A 307 4.70 -7.38 24.31
C LEU A 307 4.28 -6.01 24.83
N GLU A 308 3.19 -5.92 25.57
CA GLU A 308 2.75 -4.67 26.21
C GLU A 308 3.82 -4.16 27.20
N LYS A 309 4.35 -5.07 28.03
CA LYS A 309 5.42 -4.75 28.98
C LYS A 309 6.72 -4.33 28.31
N GLU A 310 7.07 -4.92 27.17
CA GLU A 310 8.25 -4.51 26.38
C GLU A 310 8.04 -3.19 25.66
N SER A 311 6.87 -2.98 25.04
CA SER A 311 6.51 -1.73 24.40
C SER A 311 6.58 -0.57 25.40
N CYS A 312 6.08 -0.74 26.63
CA CYS A 312 6.21 0.25 27.71
C CYS A 312 7.66 0.57 28.10
N ARG A 313 8.58 -0.39 27.94
CA ARG A 313 10.01 -0.17 28.25
C ARG A 313 10.71 0.62 27.13
N GLN A 314 10.37 0.37 25.87
CA GLN A 314 10.96 1.06 24.72
C GLN A 314 10.36 2.45 24.49
N SER A 315 9.05 2.61 24.72
CA SER A 315 8.35 3.90 24.61
C SER A 315 8.60 4.85 25.78
N ALA A 316 9.54 4.52 26.69
CA ALA A 316 10.05 5.43 27.72
C ALA A 316 10.74 6.68 27.16
N SER A 317 10.85 6.84 25.83
CA SER A 317 10.87 8.14 25.15
C SER A 317 9.47 8.78 25.11
N THR A 318 8.81 8.86 26.26
CA THR A 318 7.55 9.57 26.46
C THR A 318 7.75 11.07 26.29
N LEU A 319 6.66 11.85 26.16
CA LEU A 319 6.69 13.33 26.20
C LEU A 319 7.60 13.89 27.32
N THR A 320 7.82 13.13 28.40
CA THR A 320 8.74 13.42 29.50
C THR A 320 10.21 13.61 29.09
N ASN A 321 10.63 13.07 27.95
CA ASN A 321 12.00 13.21 27.44
C ASN A 321 12.11 14.32 26.40
N LEU A 322 10.99 14.93 26.00
CA LEU A 322 11.03 16.15 25.22
C LEU A 322 11.48 17.29 26.13
N PRO A 323 12.36 18.19 25.63
CA PRO A 323 12.64 19.43 26.32
C PRO A 323 11.34 20.16 26.70
N PRO A 324 11.23 20.72 27.92
CA PRO A 324 9.99 21.32 28.43
C PRO A 324 9.37 22.36 27.50
N ASP A 325 10.18 23.09 26.75
CA ASP A 325 9.79 24.07 25.72
C ASP A 325 9.03 23.45 24.52
N ILE A 326 9.41 22.25 24.06
CA ILE A 326 8.69 21.53 23.01
C ILE A 326 7.31 21.07 23.52
N ILE A 327 7.26 20.59 24.77
CA ILE A 327 6.01 20.19 25.41
C ILE A 327 5.06 21.39 25.54
N ARG A 328 5.59 22.55 25.95
CA ARG A 328 4.84 23.81 26.04
C ARG A 328 4.27 24.24 24.69
N LEU A 329 5.03 24.08 23.60
CA LEU A 329 4.57 24.33 22.23
C LEU A 329 3.43 23.39 21.84
N ILE A 330 3.57 22.09 22.08
CA ILE A 330 2.53 21.09 21.79
C ILE A 330 1.24 21.43 22.57
N VAL A 331 1.37 21.73 23.87
CA VAL A 331 0.24 22.13 24.72
C VAL A 331 -0.41 23.42 24.25
N ALA A 332 0.36 24.43 23.83
CA ALA A 332 -0.17 25.69 23.31
C ALA A 332 -0.87 25.54 21.94
N MET A 333 -0.53 24.51 21.17
CA MET A 333 -1.16 24.21 19.88
C MET A 333 -2.45 23.39 20.00
N ILE A 334 -2.69 22.75 21.15
CA ILE A 334 -3.90 21.96 21.39
C ILE A 334 -4.99 22.92 21.90
N GLU A 335 -5.96 23.24 21.04
CA GLU A 335 -7.11 24.14 21.33
C GLU A 335 -8.12 23.54 22.33
N HIS A 336 -7.92 22.31 22.81
CA HIS A 336 -8.78 21.70 23.82
C HIS A 336 -8.56 22.32 25.19
N PRO A 337 -9.60 22.38 26.05
CA PRO A 337 -9.41 22.80 27.43
C PRO A 337 -8.37 21.88 28.09
N LEU A 338 -7.32 22.49 28.64
CA LEU A 338 -6.22 21.81 29.34
C LEU A 338 -6.68 20.78 30.38
N ASP A 339 -7.90 20.95 30.91
CA ASP A 339 -8.52 20.03 31.84
C ASP A 339 -8.92 18.69 31.22
N GLU A 340 -9.18 18.60 29.91
CA GLU A 340 -9.37 17.34 29.19
C GLU A 340 -8.05 16.58 29.03
N LEU A 341 -6.94 17.30 28.80
CA LEU A 341 -5.60 16.70 28.70
C LEU A 341 -5.16 16.05 30.00
N ARG A 342 -5.60 16.57 31.16
CA ARG A 342 -5.33 15.97 32.48
C ARG A 342 -5.91 14.57 32.64
N LEU A 343 -6.92 14.19 31.86
CA LEU A 343 -7.63 12.91 31.96
C LEU A 343 -7.02 11.77 31.13
N PHE A 344 -6.11 12.07 30.18
CA PHE A 344 -5.54 11.06 29.30
C PHE A 344 -4.52 10.14 29.99
N ALA A 345 -3.70 10.68 30.89
CA ALA A 345 -2.80 9.90 31.74
C ALA A 345 -2.26 10.73 32.93
N PRO A 346 -1.87 10.09 34.05
CA PRO A 346 -1.30 10.79 35.22
C PRO A 346 -0.09 11.68 34.90
N ILE A 347 0.70 11.31 33.88
CA ILE A 347 1.85 12.08 33.39
C ILE A 347 1.43 13.41 32.75
N TRP A 348 0.33 13.43 31.99
CA TRP A 348 -0.22 14.67 31.42
C TRP A 348 -0.71 15.60 32.53
N THR A 349 -1.25 15.05 33.62
CA THR A 349 -1.64 15.84 34.78
C THR A 349 -0.46 16.60 35.37
N SER A 350 0.70 15.96 35.54
CA SER A 350 1.94 16.60 36.04
C SER A 350 2.41 17.72 35.11
N ILE A 351 2.50 17.44 33.81
CA ILE A 351 2.96 18.41 32.78
C ILE A 351 2.02 19.61 32.68
N VAL A 352 0.71 19.36 32.67
CA VAL A 352 -0.30 20.42 32.62
C VAL A 352 -0.30 21.23 33.91
N VAL A 353 -0.15 20.60 35.07
CA VAL A 353 -0.01 21.32 36.36
C VAL A 353 1.24 22.18 36.35
N GLU A 354 2.39 21.66 35.93
CA GLU A 354 3.66 22.40 35.83
C GLU A 354 3.52 23.62 34.90
N TYR A 355 2.94 23.41 33.70
CA TYR A 355 2.62 24.49 32.75
C TYR A 355 1.68 25.56 33.34
N LEU A 356 0.63 25.13 34.04
CA LEU A 356 -0.33 26.03 34.67
C LEU A 356 0.26 26.77 35.87
N THR A 357 1.22 26.17 36.59
CA THR A 357 1.92 26.83 37.70
C THR A 357 2.96 27.86 37.25
N ASP A 358 3.52 27.71 36.04
CA ASP A 358 4.50 28.64 35.47
C ASP A 358 3.84 29.87 34.77
N ARG A 359 2.51 30.01 34.89
CA ARG A 359 1.68 31.03 34.23
C ARG A 359 1.75 32.42 34.88
N LYS A 360 2.96 32.86 35.24
CA LYS A 360 3.27 34.25 35.62
C LYS A 360 3.63 35.16 34.43
N ASN A 361 3.34 34.74 33.20
CA ASN A 361 3.51 35.54 31.98
C ASN A 361 2.17 35.91 31.35
#